data_AF-A0A7K3GZB4-F1
#
_entry.id   AF-A0A7K3GZB4-F1
#
_cell.length_a   1.000
_cell.length_b   1.000
_cell.length_c   1.000
_cell.angle_alpha   90.00
_cell.angle_beta   90.00
_cell.angle_gamma   90.00
#
_symmetry.space_group_name_H-M   'P 1'
#
loop_
_entity.id
_entity.type
_entity.pdbx_description
1 polymer ?
#
loop_
_entity_poly.entity_id
_entity_poly.type
_entity_poly.pdbx_seq_one_letter_code
_entity_poly.pdbx_strand_id
1 'polypeptide(L)'
;LEALRGIAERAAGRLAEADEFDATRPERLTRQAAAQLGAQPGAAVLVHHGLTGEHLVVSADGRVRGVLGWTDSVVGDPAEDIAGLALSVGSPAAVRAATLAGYGARPCLRGLWLARCDTAVQLADALAGRSATDLPLLRTRLRRAWEPILLERVTELREDDGDGTDDAPG
;
A
#
# COMPACT_ATOMS: atom_id res chain seq x y z
N LEU A 1 -11.06 2.24 -8.22
CA LEU A 1 -9.61 2.47 -8.07
C LEU A 1 -9.05 3.45 -9.09
N GLU A 2 -9.49 3.45 -10.35
CA GLU A 2 -8.97 4.39 -11.36
C GLU A 2 -9.10 5.88 -10.95
N ALA A 3 -10.21 6.28 -10.33
CA ALA A 3 -10.36 7.63 -9.81
C ALA A 3 -9.30 7.96 -8.72
N LEU A 4 -9.10 7.04 -7.77
CA LEU A 4 -8.08 7.18 -6.73
C LEU A 4 -6.67 7.22 -7.32
N ARG A 5 -6.37 6.35 -8.30
CA ARG A 5 -5.11 6.35 -9.04
C ARG A 5 -4.82 7.72 -9.66
N GLY A 6 -5.80 8.29 -10.36
CA GLY A 6 -5.64 9.60 -11.00
C GLY A 6 -5.44 10.75 -10.02
N ILE A 7 -6.06 10.68 -8.83
CA ILE A 7 -5.83 11.66 -7.75
C ILE A 7 -4.43 11.50 -7.18
N ALA A 8 -4.01 10.27 -6.88
CA ALA A 8 -2.68 9.95 -6.35
C ALA A 8 -1.56 10.31 -7.33
N GLU A 9 -1.74 10.08 -8.63
CA GLU A 9 -0.79 10.46 -9.67
C GLU A 9 -0.58 11.98 -9.72
N ARG A 10 -1.66 12.77 -9.70
CA ARG A 10 -1.56 14.24 -9.61
C ARG A 10 -0.91 14.70 -8.30
N ALA A 11 -1.21 14.02 -7.20
CA ALA A 11 -0.58 14.31 -5.92
C ALA A 11 0.93 14.04 -5.96
N ALA A 12 1.35 12.89 -6.50
CA ALA A 12 2.74 12.52 -6.67
C ALA A 12 3.49 13.51 -7.58
N GLY A 13 2.87 14.00 -8.66
CA GLY A 13 3.43 15.06 -9.49
C GLY A 13 3.74 16.34 -8.71
N ARG A 14 2.80 16.81 -7.89
CA ARG A 14 3.02 17.98 -7.01
C ARG A 14 4.09 17.74 -5.95
N LEU A 15 4.19 16.52 -5.42
CA LEU A 15 5.24 16.18 -4.47
C LEU A 15 6.62 16.16 -5.12
N ALA A 16 6.71 15.73 -6.39
CA ALA A 16 7.94 15.79 -7.15
C ALA A 16 8.38 17.24 -7.43
N GLU A 17 7.44 18.11 -7.80
CA GLU A 17 7.72 19.55 -7.96
C GLU A 17 8.23 20.20 -6.66
N ALA A 18 7.83 19.66 -5.50
CA ALA A 18 8.24 20.12 -4.17
C ALA A 18 9.49 19.42 -3.61
N ASP A 19 10.18 18.56 -4.38
CA ASP A 19 11.33 17.75 -3.95
C ASP A 19 11.03 16.81 -2.75
N GLU A 20 9.77 16.43 -2.58
CA GLU A 20 9.31 15.52 -1.52
C GLU A 20 9.19 14.07 -2.00
N PHE A 21 9.21 13.87 -3.32
CA PHE A 21 8.99 12.57 -3.92
C PHE A 21 9.74 12.40 -5.24
N ASP A 22 10.32 11.22 -5.41
CA ASP A 22 11.03 10.86 -6.63
C ASP A 22 10.04 10.61 -7.77
N ALA A 23 10.07 11.49 -8.77
CA ALA A 23 9.21 11.46 -9.95
C ALA A 23 9.39 10.19 -10.81
N THR A 24 10.45 9.41 -10.61
CA THR A 24 10.70 8.15 -11.32
C THR A 24 10.06 6.94 -10.65
N ARG A 25 9.50 7.09 -9.43
CA ARG A 25 8.79 6.01 -8.73
C ARG A 25 7.33 5.70 -9.14
N PRO A 26 6.60 6.43 -10.03
CA PRO A 26 5.19 6.15 -10.28
C PRO A 26 4.91 4.88 -11.10
N GLU A 27 5.94 4.09 -11.43
CA GLU A 27 5.81 2.74 -12.03
C GLU A 27 4.89 1.81 -11.22
N ARG A 28 4.64 2.14 -9.95
CA ARG A 28 3.77 1.39 -9.03
C ARG A 28 2.32 1.86 -8.99
N LEU A 29 1.96 2.91 -9.73
CA LEU A 29 0.61 3.48 -9.84
C LEU A 29 0.04 3.36 -11.27
N THR A 30 0.41 2.30 -11.99
CA THR A 30 -0.05 2.08 -13.37
C THR A 30 -1.56 1.81 -13.43
N ARG A 31 -2.18 2.13 -14.56
CA ARG A 31 -3.57 1.77 -14.85
C ARG A 31 -3.78 0.26 -14.81
N GLN A 32 -2.81 -0.52 -15.30
CA GLN A 32 -2.82 -1.97 -15.22
C GLN A 32 -2.87 -2.47 -13.78
N ALA A 33 -1.99 -1.97 -12.90
CA ALA A 33 -2.02 -2.32 -11.48
C ALA A 33 -3.37 -1.97 -10.83
N ALA A 34 -3.96 -0.81 -11.14
CA ALA A 34 -5.27 -0.43 -10.62
C ALA A 34 -6.40 -1.36 -11.10
N ALA A 35 -6.34 -1.82 -12.34
CA ALA A 35 -7.31 -2.81 -12.86
C ALA A 35 -7.10 -4.18 -12.19
N GLN A 36 -5.86 -4.65 -12.14
CA GLN A 36 -5.50 -5.93 -11.54
C GLN A 36 -5.80 -5.96 -10.05
N LEU A 37 -5.68 -4.86 -9.30
CA LEU A 37 -5.88 -4.81 -7.84
C LEU A 37 -7.30 -4.40 -7.43
N GLY A 38 -8.26 -4.38 -8.37
CA GLY A 38 -9.69 -4.20 -8.10
C GLY A 38 -10.20 -5.09 -6.97
N ALA A 39 -11.15 -4.57 -6.18
CA ALA A 39 -11.86 -5.36 -5.16
C ALA A 39 -12.51 -6.60 -5.80
N GLN A 40 -12.44 -7.74 -5.12
CA GLN A 40 -13.02 -9.00 -5.59
C GLN A 40 -14.19 -9.44 -4.71
N PRO A 41 -15.28 -9.98 -5.30
CA PRO A 41 -16.33 -10.63 -4.55
C PRO A 41 -15.77 -11.79 -3.70
N GLY A 42 -16.26 -11.93 -2.47
CA GLY A 42 -15.91 -13.07 -1.59
C GLY A 42 -14.59 -12.94 -0.81
N ALA A 43 -13.86 -11.83 -0.94
CA ALA A 43 -12.61 -11.59 -0.21
C ALA A 43 -12.80 -10.94 1.18
N ALA A 44 -14.05 -10.80 1.65
CA ALA A 44 -14.34 -10.10 2.90
C ALA A 44 -14.02 -10.95 4.13
N VAL A 45 -13.34 -10.35 5.11
CA VAL A 45 -12.92 -10.99 6.36
C VAL A 45 -13.16 -10.03 7.54
N LEU A 46 -13.06 -10.52 8.77
CA LEU A 46 -13.03 -9.63 9.93
C LEU A 46 -11.78 -8.74 9.86
N VAL A 47 -12.01 -7.43 9.77
CA VAL A 47 -10.97 -6.40 9.77
C VAL A 47 -11.12 -5.50 10.98
N HIS A 48 -10.00 -4.93 11.43
CA HIS A 48 -9.95 -3.92 12.49
C HIS A 48 -10.68 -2.64 12.07
N HIS A 49 -10.59 -2.28 10.78
CA HIS A 49 -11.28 -1.13 10.18
C HIS A 49 -10.85 0.22 10.78
N GLY A 50 -9.55 0.36 10.99
CA GLY A 50 -8.94 1.55 11.59
C GLY A 50 -7.54 1.28 12.13
N LEU A 51 -6.81 0.35 11.49
CA LEU A 51 -5.56 -0.16 12.04
C LEU A 51 -4.44 0.88 11.88
N THR A 52 -4.17 1.63 12.93
CA THR A 52 -3.10 2.64 12.98
C THR A 52 -2.02 2.25 13.97
N GLY A 53 -0.91 3.00 13.99
CA GLY A 53 0.18 2.80 14.94
C GLY A 53 -0.25 2.91 16.41
N GLU A 54 -1.32 3.64 16.71
CA GLU A 54 -1.88 3.75 18.08
C GLU A 54 -2.55 2.45 18.54
N HIS A 55 -2.96 1.61 17.58
CA HIS A 55 -3.57 0.32 17.82
C HIS A 55 -2.57 -0.84 17.77
N LEU A 56 -1.28 -0.57 17.57
CA LEU A 56 -0.24 -1.60 17.47
C LEU A 56 0.70 -1.55 18.67
N VAL A 57 0.91 -2.72 19.29
CA VAL A 57 2.01 -2.90 20.24
C VAL A 57 3.20 -3.46 19.47
N VAL A 58 4.28 -2.68 19.36
CA VAL A 58 5.50 -3.07 18.62
C VAL A 58 6.66 -3.20 19.59
N SER A 59 7.38 -4.33 19.57
CA SER A 59 8.58 -4.50 20.39
C SER A 59 9.76 -3.67 19.86
N ALA A 60 10.78 -3.46 20.69
CA ALA A 60 11.96 -2.66 20.33
C ALA A 60 12.71 -3.20 19.09
N ASP A 61 12.55 -4.49 18.78
CA ASP A 61 13.08 -5.15 17.56
C ASP A 61 12.19 -4.95 16.32
N GLY A 62 11.12 -4.15 16.40
CA GLY A 62 10.23 -3.80 15.29
C GLY A 62 9.13 -4.82 14.98
N ARG A 63 8.95 -5.86 15.82
CA ARG A 63 7.88 -6.86 15.62
C ARG A 63 6.56 -6.42 16.23
N VAL A 64 5.46 -6.62 15.50
CA VAL A 64 4.10 -6.46 16.05
C VAL A 64 3.84 -7.58 17.07
N ARG A 65 3.42 -7.22 18.28
CA ARG A 65 3.15 -8.10 19.43
C ARG A 65 1.68 -8.15 19.81
N GLY A 66 0.89 -7.17 19.40
CA GLY A 66 -0.54 -7.13 19.69
C GLY A 66 -1.25 -6.05 18.87
N VAL A 67 -2.57 -6.21 18.77
CA VAL A 67 -3.50 -5.27 18.13
C VAL A 67 -4.58 -4.92 19.15
N LEU A 68 -4.79 -3.62 19.36
CA LEU A 68 -5.73 -3.04 20.33
C LEU A 68 -6.91 -2.38 19.62
N GLY A 69 -7.95 -1.99 20.38
CA GLY A 69 -9.00 -1.11 19.87
C GLY A 69 -9.94 -1.73 18.83
N TRP A 70 -10.52 -2.90 19.13
CA TRP A 70 -11.38 -3.66 18.20
C TRP A 70 -12.85 -3.17 18.13
N THR A 71 -13.16 -1.98 18.66
CA THR A 71 -14.55 -1.49 18.77
C THR A 71 -15.22 -1.27 17.41
N ASP A 72 -14.43 -0.93 16.39
CA ASP A 72 -14.93 -0.57 15.07
C ASP A 72 -14.78 -1.70 14.05
N SER A 73 -14.44 -2.91 14.49
CA SER A 73 -14.17 -4.04 13.60
C SER A 73 -15.40 -4.42 12.76
N VAL A 74 -15.19 -4.71 11.47
CA VAL A 74 -16.25 -5.06 10.51
C VAL A 74 -15.86 -6.25 9.64
N VAL A 75 -16.81 -6.84 8.92
CA VAL A 75 -16.50 -7.75 7.81
C VAL A 75 -16.25 -6.91 6.56
N GLY A 76 -14.99 -6.85 6.09
CA GLY A 76 -14.54 -5.90 5.08
C GLY A 76 -13.31 -6.36 4.28
N ASP A 77 -12.73 -5.45 3.51
CA ASP A 77 -11.57 -5.72 2.66
C ASP A 77 -10.27 -5.76 3.50
N PRO A 78 -9.55 -6.90 3.58
CA PRO A 78 -8.31 -7.00 4.36
C PRO A 78 -7.23 -6.03 3.88
N ALA A 79 -7.32 -5.52 2.65
CA ALA A 79 -6.39 -4.52 2.14
C ALA A 79 -6.40 -3.22 2.97
N GLU A 80 -7.51 -2.89 3.65
CA GLU A 80 -7.59 -1.70 4.52
C GLU A 80 -6.65 -1.81 5.73
N ASP A 81 -6.67 -2.94 6.44
CA ASP A 81 -5.79 -3.18 7.58
C ASP A 81 -4.33 -3.34 7.15
N ILE A 82 -4.08 -3.99 6.00
CA ILE A 82 -2.72 -4.12 5.44
C ILE A 82 -2.16 -2.74 5.09
N ALA A 83 -2.99 -1.85 4.52
CA ALA A 83 -2.58 -0.47 4.25
C ALA A 83 -2.19 0.24 5.56
N GLY A 84 -3.05 0.16 6.59
CA GLY A 84 -2.79 0.71 7.91
C GLY A 84 -1.50 0.20 8.57
N LEU A 85 -1.24 -1.12 8.46
CA LEU A 85 0.02 -1.73 8.89
C LEU A 85 1.21 -1.15 8.12
N ALA A 86 1.13 -1.03 6.80
CA ALA A 86 2.23 -0.50 6.00
C ALA A 86 2.59 0.94 6.41
N LEU A 87 1.61 1.78 6.71
CA LEU A 87 1.85 3.14 7.20
C LEU A 87 2.50 3.17 8.59
N SER A 88 2.22 2.14 9.41
CA SER A 88 2.64 2.07 10.80
C SER A 88 4.01 1.41 11.00
N VAL A 89 4.32 0.36 10.23
CA VAL A 89 5.53 -0.45 10.40
C VAL A 89 6.37 -0.64 9.14
N GLY A 90 5.95 -0.09 7.99
CA GLY A 90 6.65 -0.26 6.71
C GLY A 90 6.11 -1.41 5.86
N SER A 91 6.20 -1.27 4.54
CA SER A 91 5.67 -2.25 3.57
C SER A 91 6.21 -3.67 3.77
N PRO A 92 7.52 -3.92 3.99
CA PRO A 92 8.04 -5.27 4.18
C PRO A 92 7.49 -5.94 5.45
N ALA A 93 7.34 -5.18 6.54
CA ALA A 93 6.83 -5.71 7.80
C ALA A 93 5.33 -6.01 7.70
N ALA A 94 4.55 -5.14 7.05
CA ALA A 94 3.14 -5.34 6.80
C ALA A 94 2.88 -6.60 5.94
N VAL A 95 3.63 -6.78 4.85
CA VAL A 95 3.50 -7.97 4.00
C VAL A 95 3.86 -9.25 4.75
N ARG A 96 4.96 -9.24 5.54
CA ARG A 96 5.31 -10.40 6.37
C ARG A 96 4.21 -10.75 7.36
N ALA A 97 3.65 -9.75 8.05
CA ALA A 97 2.56 -9.97 9.00
C ALA A 97 1.33 -10.55 8.30
N ALA A 98 0.96 -10.00 7.15
CA ALA A 98 -0.17 -10.48 6.36
C ALA A 98 0.04 -11.90 5.83
N THR A 99 1.23 -12.23 5.31
CA THR A 99 1.57 -13.59 4.88
C THR A 99 1.53 -14.58 6.04
N LEU A 100 2.05 -14.21 7.21
CA LEU A 100 1.98 -15.05 8.41
C LEU A 100 0.54 -15.25 8.91
N ALA A 101 -0.35 -14.29 8.64
CA ALA A 101 -1.79 -14.41 8.91
C ALA A 101 -2.55 -15.21 7.83
N GLY A 102 -1.87 -15.73 6.81
CA GLY A 102 -2.45 -16.56 5.76
C GLY A 102 -2.95 -15.80 4.53
N TYR A 103 -2.71 -14.49 4.44
CA TYR A 103 -3.08 -13.73 3.25
C TYR A 103 -2.14 -14.01 2.07
N GLY A 104 -2.75 -14.19 0.89
CA GLY A 104 -2.03 -14.32 -0.38
C GLY A 104 -1.47 -12.99 -0.91
N ALA A 105 -0.75 -13.06 -2.03
CA ALA A 105 -0.07 -11.90 -2.61
C ALA A 105 -1.03 -10.75 -2.97
N ARG A 106 -2.25 -11.04 -3.44
CA ARG A 106 -3.17 -10.03 -3.95
C ARG A 106 -3.66 -9.05 -2.87
N PRO A 107 -4.23 -9.48 -1.71
CA PRO A 107 -4.55 -8.57 -0.61
C PRO A 107 -3.35 -7.75 -0.15
N CYS A 108 -2.16 -8.36 -0.09
CA CYS A 108 -0.92 -7.67 0.26
C CYS A 108 -0.60 -6.53 -0.72
N LEU A 109 -0.53 -6.83 -2.02
CA LEU A 109 -0.25 -5.84 -3.06
C LEU A 109 -1.32 -4.74 -3.12
N ARG A 110 -2.60 -5.11 -2.93
CA ARG A 110 -3.71 -4.17 -2.89
C ARG A 110 -3.60 -3.20 -1.70
N GLY A 111 -3.31 -3.72 -0.50
CA GLY A 111 -3.13 -2.88 0.69
C GLY A 111 -1.95 -1.92 0.54
N LEU A 112 -0.83 -2.38 -0.03
CA LEU A 112 0.31 -1.51 -0.32
C LEU A 112 -0.03 -0.44 -1.37
N TRP A 113 -0.78 -0.81 -2.41
CA TRP A 113 -1.24 0.15 -3.42
C TRP A 113 -2.14 1.23 -2.83
N LEU A 114 -3.06 0.87 -1.93
CA LEU A 114 -3.90 1.83 -1.20
C LEU A 114 -3.05 2.75 -0.32
N ALA A 115 -2.13 2.19 0.48
CA ALA A 115 -1.23 2.97 1.34
C ALA A 115 -0.40 4.01 0.56
N ARG A 116 0.08 3.65 -0.64
CA ARG A 116 0.83 4.56 -1.52
C ARG A 116 -0.04 5.68 -2.07
N CYS A 117 -1.25 5.36 -2.51
CA CYS A 117 -2.20 6.38 -2.97
C CYS A 117 -2.50 7.38 -1.84
N ASP A 118 -2.86 6.87 -0.67
CA ASP A 118 -3.29 7.70 0.45
C ASP A 118 -2.15 8.59 0.95
N THR A 119 -0.93 8.07 1.07
CA THR A 119 0.22 8.86 1.54
C THR A 119 0.61 9.97 0.59
N ALA A 120 0.55 9.72 -0.73
CA ALA A 120 0.80 10.76 -1.72
C ALA A 120 -0.24 11.89 -1.62
N VAL A 121 -1.52 11.54 -1.50
CA VAL A 121 -2.61 12.51 -1.38
C VAL A 121 -2.52 13.30 -0.08
N GLN A 122 -2.35 12.62 1.06
CA GLN A 122 -2.30 13.28 2.37
C GLN A 122 -1.13 14.25 2.50
N LEU A 123 0.07 13.88 2.02
CA LEU A 123 1.22 14.79 2.07
C LEU A 123 1.01 15.99 1.14
N ALA A 124 0.50 15.78 -0.08
CA ALA A 124 0.23 16.87 -1.01
C ALA A 124 -0.87 17.82 -0.51
N ASP A 125 -1.84 17.32 0.26
CA ASP A 125 -2.85 18.14 0.92
C ASP A 125 -2.28 18.95 2.09
N ALA A 126 -1.44 18.35 2.93
CA ALA A 126 -0.79 19.04 4.03
C ALA A 126 0.16 20.15 3.55
N LEU A 127 0.98 19.89 2.52
CA LEU A 127 1.87 20.89 1.93
C LEU A 127 1.13 22.07 1.30
N ALA A 128 -0.09 21.82 0.83
CA ALA A 128 -0.96 22.86 0.29
C ALA A 128 -1.86 23.54 1.35
N GLY A 129 -1.64 23.27 2.64
CA GLY A 129 -2.40 23.86 3.74
C GLY A 129 -3.84 23.37 3.87
N ARG A 130 -4.20 22.26 3.20
CA ARG A 130 -5.55 21.66 3.26
C ARG A 130 -5.73 20.69 4.42
N SER A 131 -4.66 20.37 5.14
CA SER A 131 -4.67 19.48 6.29
C SER A 131 -3.76 20.02 7.40
N ALA A 132 -4.17 19.85 8.65
CA ALA A 132 -3.38 20.20 9.83
C ALA A 132 -2.51 19.03 10.34
N THR A 133 -2.50 17.89 9.63
CA THR A 133 -1.69 16.73 10.00
C THR A 133 -0.20 17.05 9.94
N ASP A 134 0.54 16.59 10.94
CA ASP A 134 1.98 16.83 11.08
C ASP A 134 2.81 16.31 9.89
N LEU A 135 3.62 17.20 9.28
CA LEU A 135 4.41 16.89 8.08
C LEU A 135 5.48 15.80 8.32
N PRO A 136 6.28 15.82 9.40
CA PRO A 136 7.19 14.73 9.75
C PRO A 136 6.52 13.35 9.77
N LEU A 137 5.31 13.24 10.34
CA LEU A 137 4.54 12.00 10.34
C LEU A 137 4.16 11.57 8.93
N LEU A 138 3.62 12.48 8.11
CA LEU A 138 3.21 12.18 6.74
C LEU A 138 4.39 11.76 5.86
N ARG A 139 5.54 12.45 5.95
CA ARG A 139 6.77 12.05 5.25
C ARG A 139 7.24 10.66 5.68
N THR A 140 7.12 10.34 6.96
CA THR A 140 7.48 9.00 7.48
C THR A 140 6.56 7.92 6.92
N ARG A 141 5.25 8.17 6.90
CA ARG A 141 4.27 7.26 6.30
C ARG A 141 4.49 7.05 4.80
N LEU A 142 4.79 8.13 4.07
CA LEU A 142 5.16 8.05 2.64
C LEU A 142 6.39 7.16 2.46
N ARG A 143 7.49 7.41 3.18
CA ARG A 143 8.70 6.55 3.08
C ARG A 143 8.37 5.09 3.32
N ARG A 144 7.62 4.78 4.40
CA ARG A 144 7.20 3.43 4.77
C ARG A 144 6.38 2.72 3.70
N ALA A 145 5.36 3.39 3.15
CA ALA A 145 4.50 2.83 2.11
C ALA A 145 5.26 2.55 0.80
N TRP A 146 6.29 3.35 0.53
CA TRP A 146 7.12 3.27 -0.68
C TRP A 146 8.43 2.47 -0.49
N GLU A 147 8.62 1.81 0.65
CA GLU A 147 9.70 0.85 0.83
C GLU A 147 9.59 -0.29 -0.21
N PRO A 148 10.71 -0.69 -0.84
CA PRO A 148 10.71 -1.80 -1.78
C PRO A 148 10.41 -3.12 -1.07
N ILE A 149 9.65 -4.00 -1.72
CA ILE A 149 9.36 -5.35 -1.22
C ILE A 149 9.76 -6.40 -2.27
N LEU A 150 10.27 -7.55 -1.80
CA LEU A 150 10.68 -8.65 -2.68
C LEU A 150 9.51 -9.22 -3.49
N LEU A 151 8.30 -9.21 -2.92
CA LEU A 151 7.11 -9.75 -3.57
C LEU A 151 6.81 -9.06 -4.91
N GLU A 152 7.07 -7.76 -5.02
CA GLU A 152 6.91 -7.02 -6.29
C GLU A 152 7.93 -7.45 -7.35
N ARG A 153 9.18 -7.72 -6.92
CA ARG A 153 10.23 -8.21 -7.82
C ARG A 153 9.93 -9.59 -8.38
N VAL A 154 9.34 -10.46 -7.57
CA VAL A 154 8.96 -11.82 -8.00
C VAL A 154 7.75 -11.79 -8.93
N THR A 155 6.83 -10.84 -8.76
CA THR A 155 5.71 -10.69 -9.69
C THR A 155 6.13 -10.08 -11.03
N GLU A 156 7.02 -9.07 -11.02
CA GLU A 156 7.61 -8.49 -12.25
C GLU A 156 8.28 -9.59 -13.10
N LEU A 157 9.12 -10.44 -12.49
CA LEU A 157 9.80 -11.54 -13.16
C LEU A 157 8.84 -12.57 -13.81
N ARG A 158 7.68 -12.84 -13.19
CA ARG A 158 6.70 -13.79 -13.76
C ARG A 158 5.88 -13.21 -14.91
N GLU A 159 5.78 -11.89 -15.00
CA GLU A 159 5.15 -11.23 -16.15
C GLU A 159 6.12 -11.19 -17.36
N ASP A 160 7.43 -11.01 -17.12
CA ASP A 160 8.47 -11.02 -18.16
C ASP A 160 8.69 -12.43 -18.78
N ASP A 161 8.55 -13.50 -17.99
CA ASP A 161 8.66 -14.89 -18.48
C ASP A 161 7.45 -15.33 -19.35
N GLY A 162 6.40 -14.50 -19.45
CA GLY A 162 5.16 -14.79 -20.16
C GLY A 162 5.11 -14.38 -21.65
N ASP A 163 6.13 -13.67 -22.16
CA ASP A 163 6.20 -13.21 -23.57
C ASP A 163 7.11 -14.09 -24.45
N GLY A 164 7.44 -15.31 -23.97
CA GLY A 164 8.28 -16.27 -24.65
C GLY A 164 7.50 -17.44 -25.24
N THR A 165 7.25 -17.37 -26.56
CA THR A 165 7.00 -18.49 -27.50
C THR A 165 5.65 -19.22 -27.48
N ASP A 166 4.82 -18.91 -28.48
CA ASP A 166 4.17 -19.96 -29.29
C ASP A 166 4.14 -19.50 -30.77
N ASP A 167 5.25 -19.72 -31.45
CA ASP A 167 5.30 -19.75 -32.91
C ASP A 167 5.75 -21.16 -33.30
N ALA A 168 4.79 -22.04 -33.54
CA ALA A 168 5.01 -23.38 -34.06
C ALA A 168 4.68 -23.39 -35.57
N PRO A 169 5.59 -23.83 -36.45
CA PRO A 169 5.29 -23.91 -37.87
C PRO A 169 4.46 -25.16 -38.18
N GLY A 170 3.39 -24.97 -38.94
CA GLY A 170 2.64 -26.03 -39.64
C GLY A 170 2.82 -25.92 -41.13
#